data_AF-Q0EY67-F1
#
_entry.id   AF-Q0EY67-F1
#
_cell.length_a   1.000
_cell.length_b   1.000
_cell.length_c   1.000
_cell.angle_alpha   90.00
_cell.angle_beta   90.00
_cell.angle_gamma   90.00
#
_symmetry.space_group_name_H-M   'P 1'
#
loop_
_entity.id
_entity.type
_entity.pdbx_description
1 polymer ?
#
loop_
_entity_poly.entity_id
_entity_poly.type
_entity_poly.pdbx_seq_one_letter_code
_entity_poly.pdbx_strand_id
1 'polypeptide(L)' 'MDKEPEILIIGTGRTTAFPEPDALQRLSERHIGFECMDSRSAARTYNILLAEGRNVSAAMLLPGSR' A
#
# COMPACT_ATOMS: atom_id res chain seq x y z
N MET A 1 -12.64 16.92 2.31
CA MET A 1 -13.22 15.72 1.69
C MET A 1 -12.04 14.93 1.19
N ASP A 2 -11.64 13.88 1.91
CA ASP A 2 -10.46 13.11 1.53
C ASP A 2 -10.79 12.27 0.30
N LYS A 3 -10.06 12.53 -0.79
CA LYS A 3 -10.19 11.80 -2.04
C LYS A 3 -9.59 10.40 -1.84
N GLU A 4 -10.25 9.37 -2.37
CA GLU A 4 -9.69 8.02 -2.39
C GLU A 4 -8.33 8.02 -3.12
N PRO A 5 -7.33 7.26 -2.66
CA PRO A 5 -6.04 7.19 -3.33
C PRO A 5 -6.16 6.50 -4.68
N GLU A 6 -5.35 6.90 -5.65
CA GLU A 6 -5.21 6.16 -6.91
C GLU A 6 -4.44 4.86 -6.71
N ILE A 7 -3.50 4.86 -5.75
CA ILE A 7 -2.68 3.69 -5.40
C ILE A 7 -2.46 3.57 -3.89
N LEU A 8 -2.63 2.36 -3.37
CA LEU A 8 -2.30 1.96 -2.00
C LEU A 8 -1.05 1.07 -2.00
N ILE A 9 0.02 1.53 -1.36
CA ILE A 9 1.21 0.72 -1.12
C ILE A 9 1.04 -0.03 0.21
N ILE A 10 1.15 -1.36 0.17
CA ILE A 10 0.95 -2.24 1.31
C ILE A 10 2.31 -2.82 1.74
N GLY A 11 2.87 -2.27 2.81
CA GLY A 11 4.08 -2.75 3.47
C GLY A 11 3.75 -3.87 4.46
N THR A 12 4.22 -5.08 4.17
CA THR A 12 3.86 -6.31 4.88
C THR A 12 4.89 -6.79 5.90
N GLY A 13 5.73 -5.87 6.38
CA GLY A 13 6.73 -6.16 7.41
C GLY A 13 8.08 -6.52 6.78
N ARG A 14 8.67 -7.64 7.20
CA ARG A 14 10.02 -8.05 6.76
C ARG A 14 10.02 -8.81 5.44
N THR A 15 8.89 -9.35 5.04
CA THR A 15 8.71 -10.19 3.86
C THR A 15 7.43 -9.79 3.16
N THR A 16 7.38 -9.90 1.84
CA THR A 16 6.15 -9.70 1.09
C THR A 16 5.12 -10.76 1.45
N ALA A 17 3.94 -10.31 1.85
CA ALA A 17 2.74 -11.13 2.00
C ALA A 17 1.57 -10.46 1.27
N PHE A 18 0.49 -11.21 1.05
CA PHE A 18 -0.73 -10.67 0.45
C PHE A 18 -1.85 -10.67 1.49
N PRO A 19 -2.64 -9.59 1.60
CA PRO A 19 -3.89 -9.59 2.35
C PRO A 19 -4.86 -10.66 1.81
N GLU A 20 -5.87 -10.97 2.62
CA GLU A 20 -6.97 -11.84 2.19
C GLU A 20 -7.61 -11.35 0.88
N PRO A 21 -8.01 -12.26 -0.03
CA PRO A 21 -8.56 -11.89 -1.34
C PRO A 21 -9.74 -10.91 -1.25
N ASP A 22 -10.61 -11.07 -0.26
CA ASP A 22 -11.76 -10.18 -0.02
C ASP A 22 -11.33 -8.73 0.25
N ALA A 23 -10.20 -8.53 0.93
CA ALA A 23 -9.68 -7.19 1.20
C ALA A 23 -9.16 -6.54 -0.09
N LEU A 24 -8.47 -7.30 -0.93
CA LEU A 24 -7.97 -6.84 -2.23
C LEU A 24 -9.11 -6.58 -3.22
N GLN A 25 -10.16 -7.40 -3.18
CA GLN A 25 -11.33 -7.22 -4.04
C GLN A 25 -12.05 -5.90 -3.75
N ARG A 26 -12.18 -5.52 -2.47
CA ARG A 26 -12.76 -4.23 -2.07
C ARG A 26 -11.96 -3.02 -2.57
N LEU A 27 -10.64 -3.16 -2.74
CA LEU A 27 -9.80 -2.11 -3.34
C LEU A 27 -10.09 -1.99 -4.84
N SER A 28 -10.14 -3.12 -5.54
CA SER A 28 -10.46 -3.18 -6.98
C SER A 28 -11.86 -2.63 -7.29
N GLU A 29 -12.87 -2.96 -6.48
CA GLU A 29 -14.25 -2.44 -6.64
C GLU A 29 -14.30 -0.91 -6.56
N ARG A 30 -13.38 -0.30 -5.79
CA ARG A 30 -13.24 1.15 -5.64
C ARG A 30 -12.25 1.74 -6.65
N HIS A 31 -11.76 0.95 -7.60
CA HIS A 31 -10.75 1.35 -8.59
C HIS A 31 -9.45 1.88 -7.96
N ILE A 32 -9.10 1.37 -6.77
CA ILE A 32 -7.86 1.69 -6.07
C ILE A 32 -6.82 0.64 -6.47
N GLY A 33 -5.76 1.08 -7.18
CA GLY A 33 -4.62 0.22 -7.46
C GLY A 33 -3.87 -0.13 -6.18
N PHE A 34 -3.24 -1.31 -6.11
CA PHE A 34 -2.45 -1.68 -4.94
C PHE A 34 -1.20 -2.47 -5.30
N GLU A 35 -0.17 -2.32 -4.47
CA GLU A 35 1.05 -3.12 -4.54
C GLU A 35 1.44 -3.63 -3.14
N CYS A 36 1.78 -4.91 -3.05
CA CYS A 36 2.25 -5.53 -1.80
C CYS A 36 3.76 -5.75 -1.87
N MET A 37 4.49 -5.31 -0.86
CA MET A 37 5.94 -5.49 -0.74
C MET A 37 6.37 -5.51 0.74
N ASP A 38 7.63 -5.79 1.03
CA ASP A 38 8.17 -5.59 2.37
C ASP A 38 8.11 -4.10 2.77
N SER A 39 7.98 -3.81 4.07
CA SER A 39 7.77 -2.45 4.56
C SER A 39 8.94 -1.49 4.25
N ARG A 40 10.17 -2.00 4.06
CA ARG A 40 11.30 -1.12 3.69
C ARG A 40 11.16 -0.67 2.24
N SER A 41 10.84 -1.60 1.34
CA SER A 41 10.57 -1.28 -0.07
C SER A 41 9.35 -0.36 -0.20
N ALA A 42 8.27 -0.64 0.55
CA ALA A 42 7.05 0.16 0.56
C ALA A 42 7.31 1.63 0.94
N ALA A 43 8.10 1.88 1.98
CA ALA A 43 8.44 3.24 2.42
C ALA A 43 9.15 4.03 1.31
N ARG A 44 10.08 3.36 0.59
CA ARG A 44 10.81 3.98 -0.51
C ARG A 44 9.87 4.32 -1.67
N THR A 45 9.04 3.37 -2.09
CA THR A 45 8.09 3.56 -3.20
C THR A 45 7.07 4.64 -2.87
N TYR A 46 6.52 4.65 -1.65
CA TYR A 46 5.63 5.70 -1.18
C TYR A 46 6.26 7.09 -1.31
N ASN A 47 7.50 7.27 -0.84
CA ASN A 47 8.19 8.56 -0.92
C ASN A 47 8.42 9.00 -2.37
N ILE A 48 8.73 8.07 -3.28
CA ILE A 48 8.89 8.38 -4.71
C ILE A 48 7.56 8.88 -5.28
N LEU A 49 6.47 8.13 -5.09
CA LEU A 49 5.16 8.49 -5.60
C LEU A 49 4.63 9.80 -5.00
N LEU A 50 4.88 10.02 -3.71
CA LEU A 50 4.55 11.26 -3.03
C LEU A 50 5.32 12.44 -3.63
N ALA A 51 6.62 12.29 -3.89
CA ALA A 51 7.45 13.32 -4.51
C ALA A 51 7.05 13.61 -5.97
N GLU A 52 6.50 12.63 -6.67
CA GLU A 52 5.90 12.80 -8.01
C GLU A 52 4.52 13.48 -7.99
N GLY A 53 3.96 13.76 -6.81
CA GLY A 53 2.63 14.36 -6.68
C GLY A 53 1.48 13.40 -7.00
N ARG A 54 1.73 12.09 -6.98
CA ARG A 54 0.70 11.07 -7.16
C ARG A 54 -0.23 11.03 -5.95
N ASN A 55 -1.50 10.72 -6.18
CA ASN A 55 -2.44 10.49 -5.09
C ASN A 55 -2.24 9.08 -4.49
N VAL A 56 -1.25 8.97 -3.60
CA VAL A 56 -0.81 7.72 -2.98
C VAL A 56 -1.14 7.67 -1.49
N SER A 57 -1.52 6.49 -1.01
CA SER A 57 -1.59 6.16 0.41
C SER A 57 -0.74 4.94 0.73
N ALA A 58 -0.39 4.73 2.00
CA ALA A 58 0.37 3.56 2.44
C ALA A 58 -0.23 2.93 3.70
N ALA A 59 -0.25 1.61 3.74
CA ALA A 59 -0.54 0.80 4.93
C ALA A 59 0.71 0.00 5.29
N MET A 60 1.21 0.13 6.52
CA MET A 60 2.54 -0.36 6.89
C MET A 60 2.46 -1.21 8.16
N LEU A 61 2.89 -2.47 8.07
CA LEU A 61 3.13 -3.30 9.25
C LEU A 61 4.44 -2.86 9.93
N LEU A 62 4.38 -2.69 11.24
CA LEU A 62 5.53 -2.30 12.05
C LEU A 62 6.52 -3.47 12.17
N PRO A 63 7.81 -3.17 12.35
CA PRO A 63 8.81 -4.19 12.66
C PRO A 63 8.36 -5.05 13.86
N GLY A 64 8.37 -6.37 13.70
CA GLY A 64 7.93 -7.32 14.74
C GLY A 64 6.44 -7.69 14.70
N SER A 65 5.68 -7.10 13.78
CA SER A 65 4.29 -7.50 13.49
C SER A 65 4.30 -8.75 12.59
N ARG A 66 4.55 -9.91 13.21
CA ARG A 66 4.63 -11.26 12.64
C ARG A 66 5.77 -11.54 11.66
#